data_AF-A0A6S7GZ73-F1
#
_entry.id   AF-A0A6S7GZ73-F1
#
_cell.length_a   1.000
_cell.length_b   1.000
_cell.length_c   1.000
_cell.angle_alpha   90.00
_cell.angle_beta   90.00
_cell.angle_gamma   90.00
#
_symmetry.space_group_name_H-M   'P 1'
#
loop_
_entity.id
_entity.type
_entity.pdbx_description
1 polymer ?
#
loop_
_entity_poly.entity_id
_entity_poly.type
_entity_poly.pdbx_seq_one_letter_code
_entity_poly.pdbx_strand_id
1 'polypeptide(L)'
;MALIPIGRREVRVQGDGHCSYRAVARALNGKTDRNYSKVRSLCNAVIEDFPQVFIPLLFTHTTVEEHLKHSRKDGTWAETAYQSYQGPHYL
;
A
#
# COMPACT_ATOMS: atom_id res chain seq x y z
N MET A 1 15.84 19.60 -0.42
CA MET A 1 16.54 18.33 -0.71
C MET A 1 16.22 17.38 0.44
N ALA A 2 15.59 16.24 0.20
CA ALA A 2 15.21 15.31 1.27
C ALA A 2 16.47 14.64 1.85
N LEU A 3 16.50 14.46 3.18
CA LEU A 3 17.62 13.79 3.87
C LEU A 3 17.46 12.28 3.73
N ILE A 4 18.31 11.64 2.92
CA ILE A 4 18.43 10.18 2.89
C ILE A 4 19.36 9.79 4.06
N PRO A 5 18.95 8.88 4.96
CA PRO A 5 19.80 8.45 6.07
C PRO A 5 21.16 7.91 5.60
N ILE A 6 22.21 8.15 6.41
CA ILE A 6 23.55 7.63 6.16
C ILE A 6 23.49 6.10 6.00
N GLY A 7 24.14 5.58 4.95
CA GLY A 7 24.14 4.15 4.63
C GLY A 7 22.92 3.67 3.84
N ARG A 8 21.98 4.56 3.48
CA ARG A 8 20.89 4.26 2.54
C ARG A 8 21.07 5.01 1.23
N ARG A 9 20.53 4.41 0.18
CA ARG A 9 20.49 4.99 -1.17
C ARG A 9 19.04 5.08 -1.62
N GLU A 10 18.64 6.26 -2.11
CA GLU A 10 17.37 6.38 -2.81
C GLU A 10 17.45 5.66 -4.16
N VAL A 11 16.44 4.86 -4.43
CA VAL A 11 16.30 4.13 -5.68
C VAL A 11 15.00 4.56 -6.32
N ARG A 12 15.11 5.22 -7.47
CA ARG A 12 13.94 5.72 -8.20
C ARG A 12 13.19 4.57 -8.85
N VAL A 13 11.87 4.66 -8.81
CA VAL A 13 10.92 3.84 -9.59
C VAL A 13 10.08 4.77 -10.47
N GLN A 14 9.32 4.19 -11.40
CA GLN A 14 8.40 4.96 -12.22
C GLN A 14 7.33 5.64 -11.34
N GLY A 15 7.15 6.95 -11.53
CA GLY A 15 6.18 7.78 -10.80
C GLY A 15 4.78 7.68 -11.40
N ASP A 16 4.17 6.50 -11.32
CA ASP A 16 2.78 6.23 -11.71
C ASP A 16 1.96 5.77 -10.49
N GLY A 17 0.69 5.43 -10.69
CA GLY A 17 -0.15 4.88 -9.62
C GLY A 17 0.31 3.54 -9.06
N HIS A 18 1.35 2.92 -9.64
CA HIS A 18 1.96 1.70 -9.12
C HIS A 18 3.23 1.94 -8.32
N CYS A 19 3.67 3.20 -8.14
CA CYS A 19 4.96 3.52 -7.54
C CYS A 19 5.18 2.86 -6.16
N SER A 20 4.14 2.78 -5.31
CA SER A 20 4.21 2.06 -4.02
C SER A 20 4.50 0.56 -4.20
N TYR A 21 3.76 -0.12 -5.08
CA TYR A 21 3.96 -1.55 -5.38
C TYR A 21 5.29 -1.81 -6.08
N ARG A 22 5.74 -0.90 -6.96
CA ARG A 22 7.05 -0.92 -7.63
C ARG A 22 8.19 -0.79 -6.63
N ALA A 23 8.06 0.12 -5.67
CA ALA A 23 9.04 0.31 -4.60
C ALA A 23 9.17 -0.95 -3.74
N VAL A 24 8.06 -1.57 -3.36
CA VAL A 24 8.05 -2.86 -2.63
C VAL A 24 8.64 -3.98 -3.48
N ALA A 25 8.24 -4.12 -4.75
CA ALA A 25 8.77 -5.14 -5.65
C ALA A 25 10.30 -5.04 -5.81
N ARG A 26 10.80 -3.80 -5.87
CA ARG A 26 12.24 -3.51 -5.98
C ARG A 26 12.98 -3.74 -4.66
N ALA A 27 12.36 -3.44 -3.52
CA ALA A 27 12.93 -3.75 -2.21
C ALA A 27 13.05 -5.27 -1.97
N LEU A 28 12.08 -6.06 -2.44
CA LEU A 28 12.09 -7.52 -2.30
C LEU A 28 13.07 -8.21 -3.27
N ASN A 29 13.14 -7.77 -4.53
CA ASN A 29 13.90 -8.48 -5.58
C ASN A 29 15.23 -7.79 -5.96
N GLY A 30 15.55 -6.64 -5.38
CA GLY A 30 16.82 -5.93 -5.51
C GLY A 30 17.17 -5.34 -6.89
N LYS A 31 16.49 -5.74 -7.97
CA LYS A 31 16.90 -5.41 -9.36
C LYS A 31 15.79 -4.88 -10.25
N THR A 32 14.54 -5.30 -10.07
CA THR A 32 13.42 -4.93 -10.95
C THR A 32 12.19 -4.55 -10.14
N ASP A 33 11.38 -3.65 -10.70
CA ASP A 33 10.08 -3.25 -10.19
C ASP A 33 8.91 -3.85 -11.02
N ARG A 34 9.22 -4.64 -12.06
CA ARG A 34 8.25 -5.22 -13.02
C ARG A 34 7.22 -6.14 -12.37
N ASN A 35 7.52 -6.71 -11.21
CA ASN A 35 6.62 -7.61 -10.48
C ASN A 35 5.63 -6.86 -9.56
N TYR A 36 5.46 -5.55 -9.74
CA TYR A 36 4.53 -4.74 -8.95
C TYR A 36 3.09 -5.27 -8.99
N SER A 37 2.66 -5.85 -10.12
CA SER A 37 1.32 -6.43 -10.27
C SER A 37 1.12 -7.60 -9.32
N LYS A 38 2.13 -8.46 -9.16
CA LYS A 38 2.10 -9.58 -8.21
C LYS A 38 2.06 -9.09 -6.76
N VAL A 39 2.83 -8.05 -6.43
CA VAL A 39 2.80 -7.43 -5.09
C VAL A 39 1.39 -6.91 -4.80
N ARG A 40 0.81 -6.16 -5.74
CA ARG A 40 -0.57 -5.66 -5.62
C ARG A 40 -1.59 -6.77 -5.46
N SER A 41 -1.50 -7.83 -6.25
CA SER A 41 -2.38 -9.01 -6.12
C SER A 41 -2.26 -9.64 -4.74
N LEU A 42 -1.06 -9.77 -4.19
CA LEU A 42 -0.83 -10.30 -2.85
C LEU A 42 -1.41 -9.38 -1.77
N CYS A 43 -1.23 -8.06 -1.88
CA CYS A 43 -1.86 -7.11 -0.95
C CYS A 43 -3.39 -7.24 -0.96
N ASN A 44 -4.00 -7.31 -2.14
CA ASN A 44 -5.44 -7.48 -2.28
C ASN A 44 -5.94 -8.83 -1.71
N ALA A 45 -5.20 -9.92 -1.94
CA ALA A 45 -5.54 -11.22 -1.36
C ALA A 45 -5.49 -11.18 0.18
N VAL A 46 -4.47 -10.55 0.77
CA VAL A 46 -4.38 -10.40 2.23
C VAL A 46 -5.54 -9.56 2.79
N ILE A 47 -5.99 -8.52 2.09
CA ILE A 47 -7.15 -7.73 2.50
C ILE A 47 -8.44 -8.56 2.42
N GLU A 48 -8.57 -9.38 1.38
CA GLU A 48 -9.71 -10.28 1.15
C GLU A 48 -9.78 -11.41 2.18
N ASP A 49 -8.63 -11.98 2.57
CA ASP A 49 -8.53 -13.08 3.54
C ASP A 49 -8.74 -12.62 5.00
N PHE A 50 -8.49 -11.35 5.31
CA PHE A 50 -8.54 -10.81 6.68
C PHE A 50 -9.40 -9.53 6.80
N PRO A 51 -10.67 -9.54 6.37
CA PRO A 51 -11.49 -8.35 6.31
C PRO A 51 -11.64 -7.65 7.67
N GLN A 52 -11.74 -8.41 8.77
CA GLN A 52 -11.85 -7.89 10.13
C GLN A 52 -10.63 -7.07 10.57
N VAL A 53 -9.46 -7.32 9.99
CA VAL A 53 -8.23 -6.56 10.27
C VAL A 53 -8.23 -5.27 9.47
N PHE A 54 -8.66 -5.32 8.21
CA PHE A 54 -8.50 -4.21 7.29
C PHE A 54 -9.67 -3.22 7.29
N ILE A 55 -10.91 -3.64 7.52
CA ILE A 55 -12.08 -2.73 7.62
C ILE A 55 -11.80 -1.49 8.49
N PRO A 56 -11.29 -1.62 9.74
CA PRO A 56 -11.02 -0.43 10.57
C PRO A 56 -9.83 0.42 10.09
N LEU A 57 -9.06 -0.05 9.10
CA LEU A 57 -7.90 0.62 8.53
C LEU A 57 -8.18 1.22 7.14
N LEU A 58 -9.35 0.94 6.55
CA LEU A 58 -9.74 1.48 5.25
C LEU A 58 -10.03 2.98 5.42
N PHE A 59 -9.32 3.80 4.66
CA PHE A 59 -9.47 5.26 4.75
C PHE A 59 -10.65 5.78 3.92
N THR A 60 -10.83 5.22 2.72
CA THR A 60 -11.75 5.76 1.69
C THR A 60 -13.01 4.93 1.47
N HIS A 61 -13.09 3.73 2.05
CA HIS A 61 -14.16 2.77 1.79
C HIS A 61 -14.66 2.16 3.09
N THR A 62 -15.97 1.91 3.17
CA THR A 62 -16.60 1.33 4.37
C THR A 62 -16.63 -0.20 4.33
N THR A 63 -16.38 -0.79 3.16
CA THR A 63 -16.33 -2.24 2.96
C THR A 63 -15.06 -2.68 2.23
N VAL A 64 -14.63 -3.91 2.50
CA VAL A 64 -13.53 -4.56 1.77
C VAL A 64 -13.86 -4.77 0.30
N GLU A 65 -15.13 -5.06 -0.03
CA GLU A 65 -15.56 -5.25 -1.42
C GLU A 65 -15.35 -3.98 -2.26
N GLU A 66 -15.83 -2.83 -1.76
CA GLU A 66 -15.67 -1.55 -2.44
C GLU A 66 -14.19 -1.19 -2.58
N HIS A 67 -13.41 -1.39 -1.51
CA HIS A 67 -11.98 -1.16 -1.54
C HIS A 67 -11.28 -2.02 -2.59
N LEU A 68 -11.56 -3.33 -2.64
CA LEU A 68 -10.96 -4.24 -3.62
C LEU A 68 -11.38 -3.89 -5.05
N LYS A 69 -12.65 -3.51 -5.27
CA LYS A 69 -13.14 -3.05 -6.57
C LYS A 69 -12.39 -1.80 -7.05
N HIS A 70 -12.05 -0.89 -6.16
CA HIS A 70 -11.24 0.30 -6.47
C HIS A 70 -9.75 -0.06 -6.64
N SER A 71 -9.18 -0.77 -5.67
CA SER A 71 -7.77 -1.17 -5.59
C SER A 71 -7.34 -2.10 -6.72
N ARG A 72 -8.25 -2.78 -7.43
CA ARG A 72 -7.96 -3.63 -8.60
C ARG A 72 -7.96 -2.87 -9.94
N LYS A 73 -8.37 -1.60 -10.01
CA LYS A 73 -8.31 -0.78 -11.25
C LYS A 73 -6.90 -0.30 -11.58
N ASP A 74 -6.45 -0.49 -12.82
CA ASP A 74 -5.07 -0.14 -13.19
C ASP A 74 -4.74 1.34 -12.92
N GLY A 75 -3.51 1.63 -12.51
CA GLY A 75 -3.11 2.96 -12.07
C GLY A 75 -3.70 3.45 -10.73
N THR A 76 -4.46 2.65 -9.98
CA THR A 76 -4.93 3.04 -8.63
C THR A 76 -3.76 3.11 -7.66
N TRP A 77 -3.64 4.25 -6.98
CA TRP A 77 -2.64 4.51 -5.95
C TRP A 77 -2.89 3.63 -4.72
N ALA A 78 -1.82 3.10 -4.14
CA ALA A 78 -1.93 2.40 -2.87
C ALA A 78 -2.15 3.41 -1.73
N GLU A 79 -2.96 3.03 -0.75
CA GLU A 79 -3.17 3.79 0.49
C GLU A 79 -2.41 3.12 1.64
N THR A 80 -2.03 3.91 2.64
CA THR A 80 -1.57 3.37 3.91
C THR A 80 -2.78 2.93 4.70
N ALA A 81 -2.86 1.65 5.05
CA ALA A 81 -3.76 1.17 6.08
C ALA A 81 -3.36 1.85 7.40
N TYR A 82 -4.15 2.82 7.85
CA TYR A 82 -3.86 3.61 9.05
C TYR A 82 -5.03 3.50 10.01
N GLN A 83 -4.78 2.94 11.19
CA GLN A 83 -5.71 3.09 12.30
C GLN A 83 -5.53 4.52 12.79
N SER A 84 -6.51 5.39 12.57
CA SER A 84 -6.64 6.57 13.43
C SER A 84 -6.95 6.03 14.83
N TYR A 85 -5.91 5.85 15.65
CA TYR A 85 -6.07 5.62 17.07
C TYR A 85 -6.72 6.88 17.66
N GLN A 86 -8.06 6.91 17.66
CA GLN A 86 -8.82 7.80 18.53
C GLN A 86 -8.87 7.10 19.89
N GLY A 87 -7.83 7.35 20.70
CA GLY A 87 -7.90 6.97 22.12
C GLY A 87 -9.18 7.53 22.74
N PRO A 88 -9.69 6.94 23.84
CA PRO A 88 -10.89 7.45 24.48
C PRO A 88 -10.75 8.94 24.80
N HIS A 89 -11.67 9.76 24.26
CA HIS A 89 -11.90 11.11 24.74
C HIS A 89 -12.51 10.98 26.14
N TYR A 90 -11.68 10.90 27.17
CA TYR A 90 -12.13 11.23 28.51
C TYR A 90 -12.37 12.74 28.54
N LEU A 91 -13.65 13.09 28.70
CA LEU A 91 -14.15 14.44 28.98
C LEU A 91 -13.49 15.02 30.23
#